data_AF-A0A1W9N2M6-F1
#
_entry.id   AF-A0A1W9N2M6-F1
#
_cell.length_a   1.000
_cell.length_b   1.000
_cell.length_c   1.000
_cell.angle_alpha   90.00
_cell.angle_beta   90.00
_cell.angle_gamma   90.00
#
_symmetry.space_group_name_H-M   'P 1'
#
loop_
_entity.id
_entity.type
_entity.pdbx_description
1 polymer ?
#
loop_
_entity_poly.entity_id
_entity_poly.type
_entity_poly.pdbx_seq_one_letter_code
_entity_poly.pdbx_strand_id
1 'polypeptide(L)'
;MADKYLIEPDVEFIKEIQKMGGDTLKKCFQCATCSVACPISPDNRPFPRKEMIAASWGLKDRLVGNGDIWLCHNCGDCTALCPRGAKPGDTLGAIRAYAVTEYAAPKALGKMVNDPDKFLVLLLIPAVIFLALGIVLKIFGVNWLNFSPGGEEIVHGKFFSTWLVDLIMVPTSLWVVAIFALGLRRFLGDMHENALREGKTDKEKIDAVEFLKALWRVLPTILKHKKFSECGENQERATSHLMVFYSFIGLFIVTGIFCFALYGLQIHGPYSQWNPVKWLANVSGIALVIGSFLMIKERLANKEQTTVYKDWYLLIIVMGVGLSGMLTEATRLAGAAGLSYTLYFIHLVFVFNLFAFLPFSKLAHLVYRTVAMAYAEYGNRK
;
A
#
# COMPACT_ATOMS: atom_id res chain seq x y z
N MET A 1 -23.91 -28.12 -25.47
CA MET A 1 -23.86 -27.04 -26.48
C MET A 1 -22.99 -25.95 -25.91
N ALA A 2 -22.03 -25.39 -26.67
CA ALA A 2 -21.28 -24.23 -26.20
C ALA A 2 -22.23 -23.03 -26.23
N ASP A 3 -22.54 -22.46 -25.07
CA ASP A 3 -23.36 -21.26 -24.97
C ASP A 3 -22.69 -20.13 -25.77
N LYS A 4 -23.44 -19.55 -26.70
CA LYS A 4 -22.98 -18.40 -27.48
C LYS A 4 -22.93 -17.19 -26.55
N TYR A 5 -21.74 -16.75 -26.20
CA TYR A 5 -21.51 -15.56 -25.39
C TYR A 5 -21.01 -14.42 -26.29
N LEU A 6 -21.80 -13.33 -26.39
CA LEU A 6 -21.34 -12.10 -27.04
C LEU A 6 -20.41 -11.38 -26.06
N ILE A 7 -19.15 -11.19 -26.47
CA ILE A 7 -18.20 -10.41 -25.71
C ILE A 7 -18.29 -8.96 -26.18
N GLU A 8 -18.68 -8.05 -25.29
CA GLU A 8 -18.56 -6.61 -25.50
C GLU A 8 -17.31 -6.10 -24.76
N PRO A 9 -16.23 -5.75 -25.48
CA PRO A 9 -15.01 -5.27 -24.85
C PRO A 9 -15.21 -3.90 -24.19
N ASP A 10 -14.88 -3.78 -22.90
CA ASP A 10 -14.75 -2.48 -22.25
C ASP A 10 -13.43 -1.81 -22.69
N VAL A 11 -13.55 -0.94 -23.71
CA VAL A 11 -12.42 -0.19 -24.28
C VAL A 11 -11.83 0.79 -23.29
N GLU A 12 -12.64 1.37 -22.41
CA GLU A 12 -12.17 2.33 -21.42
C GLU A 12 -11.37 1.64 -20.32
N PHE A 13 -11.83 0.47 -19.86
CA PHE A 13 -11.05 -0.39 -18.97
C PHE A 13 -9.70 -0.76 -19.57
N ILE A 14 -9.64 -1.14 -20.85
CA ILE A 14 -8.36 -1.42 -21.53
C ILE A 14 -7.42 -0.21 -21.46
N LYS A 15 -7.92 0.99 -21.80
CA LYS A 15 -7.11 2.22 -21.78
C LYS A 15 -6.57 2.53 -20.38
N GLU A 16 -7.41 2.37 -19.36
CA GLU A 16 -7.00 2.58 -17.97
C GLU A 16 -5.92 1.58 -17.52
N ILE A 17 -6.06 0.30 -17.87
CA ILE A 17 -5.01 -0.71 -17.61
C ILE A 17 -3.71 -0.35 -18.34
N GLN A 18 -3.78 0.10 -19.60
CA GLN A 18 -2.60 0.53 -20.35
C GLN A 18 -1.88 1.71 -19.66
N LYS A 19 -2.62 2.72 -19.19
CA LYS A 19 -2.05 3.85 -18.42
C LYS A 19 -1.40 3.40 -17.10
N MET A 20 -1.93 2.35 -16.48
CA MET A 20 -1.44 1.80 -15.21
C MET A 20 -0.27 0.80 -15.35
N GLY A 21 0.30 0.63 -16.56
CA GLY A 21 1.49 -0.21 -16.81
C GLY A 21 1.21 -1.50 -17.59
N GLY A 22 -0.03 -1.74 -18.02
CA GLY A 22 -0.41 -2.86 -18.89
C GLY A 22 -0.34 -2.53 -20.38
N ASP A 23 0.45 -1.55 -20.80
CA ASP A 23 0.51 -1.02 -22.18
C ASP A 23 0.74 -2.11 -23.25
N THR A 24 1.49 -3.15 -22.88
CA THR A 24 1.85 -4.27 -23.76
C THR A 24 0.86 -5.45 -23.77
N LEU A 25 -0.26 -5.38 -23.04
CA LEU A 25 -1.21 -6.50 -22.90
C LEU A 25 -1.72 -7.05 -24.24
N LYS A 26 -1.83 -6.18 -25.26
CA LYS A 26 -2.31 -6.53 -26.61
C LYS A 26 -1.29 -7.33 -27.44
N LYS A 27 -0.03 -7.42 -27.01
CA LYS A 27 1.00 -8.24 -27.68
C LYS A 27 0.83 -9.74 -27.40
N CYS A 28 0.03 -10.10 -26.40
CA CYS A 28 -0.16 -11.48 -25.97
C CYS A 28 -0.88 -12.32 -27.03
N PHE A 29 -0.24 -13.42 -27.42
CA PHE A 29 -0.77 -14.44 -28.33
C PHE A 29 -1.07 -15.80 -27.65
N GLN A 30 -1.19 -15.82 -26.32
CA GLN A 30 -1.68 -16.98 -25.56
C GLN A 30 -0.83 -18.28 -25.63
N CYS A 31 0.51 -18.17 -25.71
CA CYS A 31 1.43 -19.32 -25.72
C CYS A 31 1.59 -20.11 -24.40
N ALA A 32 1.08 -19.60 -23.27
CA ALA A 32 1.19 -20.19 -21.92
C ALA A 32 2.57 -20.21 -21.23
N THR A 33 3.66 -19.70 -21.82
CA THR A 33 4.98 -19.65 -21.16
C THR A 33 4.93 -19.03 -19.77
N CYS A 34 4.16 -17.94 -19.60
CA CYS A 34 4.00 -17.27 -18.32
C CYS A 34 3.37 -18.14 -17.23
N SER A 35 2.49 -19.07 -17.61
CA SER A 35 1.81 -19.97 -16.68
C SER A 35 2.68 -21.16 -16.29
N VAL A 36 3.49 -21.67 -17.21
CA VAL A 36 4.41 -22.78 -16.95
C VAL A 36 5.61 -22.31 -16.13
N ALA A 37 6.11 -21.10 -16.38
CA ALA A 37 7.26 -20.55 -15.67
C ALA A 37 6.94 -20.07 -14.24
N CYS A 38 5.67 -19.92 -13.89
CA CYS A 38 5.28 -19.37 -12.59
C CYS A 38 5.22 -20.48 -11.53
N PRO A 39 6.11 -20.46 -10.50
CA PRO A 39 6.18 -21.55 -9.51
C PRO A 39 4.96 -21.64 -8.60
N ILE A 40 4.18 -20.56 -8.51
CA ILE A 40 2.97 -20.48 -7.70
C ILE A 40 1.68 -20.64 -8.53
N SER A 41 1.79 -20.86 -9.85
CA SER A 41 0.63 -21.15 -10.68
C SER A 41 0.17 -22.58 -10.43
N PRO A 42 -1.11 -22.82 -10.07
CA PRO A 42 -1.61 -24.17 -9.88
C PRO A 42 -1.74 -24.90 -11.22
N ASP A 43 -1.61 -26.23 -11.18
CA ASP A 43 -1.86 -27.10 -12.33
C ASP A 43 -3.33 -26.99 -12.78
N ASN A 44 -4.23 -26.89 -11.81
CA ASN A 44 -5.65 -26.67 -12.06
C ASN A 44 -5.97 -25.17 -12.14
N ARG A 45 -6.31 -24.70 -13.35
CA ARG A 45 -6.63 -23.29 -13.69
C ARG A 45 -5.43 -22.33 -13.54
N PRO A 46 -4.37 -22.53 -14.33
CA PRO A 46 -3.14 -21.75 -14.25
C PRO A 46 -3.35 -20.26 -14.56
N PHE A 47 -2.49 -19.42 -13.99
CA PHE A 47 -2.40 -17.97 -14.24
C PHE A 47 -0.95 -17.63 -14.66
N PRO A 48 -0.63 -16.47 -15.28
CA PRO A 48 -1.50 -15.36 -15.65
C PRO A 48 -2.10 -15.45 -17.06
N ARG A 49 -1.96 -16.58 -17.79
CA ARG A 49 -2.39 -16.67 -19.21
C ARG A 49 -3.85 -16.23 -19.43
N LYS A 50 -4.76 -16.72 -18.59
CA LYS A 50 -6.20 -16.43 -18.68
C LYS A 50 -6.51 -14.97 -18.33
N GLU A 51 -5.78 -14.38 -17.40
CA GLU A 51 -5.86 -12.96 -17.06
C GLU A 51 -5.39 -12.08 -18.24
N MET A 52 -4.34 -12.51 -18.96
CA MET A 52 -3.84 -11.77 -20.13
C MET A 52 -4.88 -11.67 -21.25
N ILE A 53 -5.61 -12.75 -21.56
CA ILE A 53 -6.66 -12.72 -22.59
C ILE A 53 -7.88 -11.94 -22.11
N ALA A 54 -8.26 -12.08 -20.84
CA ALA A 54 -9.34 -11.29 -20.26
C ALA A 54 -9.01 -9.79 -20.31
N ALA A 55 -7.76 -9.41 -20.04
CA ALA A 55 -7.31 -8.02 -20.12
C ALA A 55 -7.32 -7.52 -21.57
N SER A 56 -6.87 -8.33 -22.53
CA SER A 56 -6.86 -7.95 -23.95
C SER A 56 -8.25 -7.84 -24.55
N TRP A 57 -9.25 -8.51 -24.01
CA TRP A 57 -10.65 -8.36 -24.41
C TRP A 57 -11.45 -7.38 -23.56
N GLY A 58 -10.84 -6.71 -22.58
CA GLY A 58 -11.53 -5.74 -21.74
C GLY A 58 -12.59 -6.37 -20.82
N LEU A 59 -12.41 -7.62 -20.43
CA LEU A 59 -13.33 -8.36 -19.57
C LEU A 59 -13.14 -7.99 -18.09
N LYS A 60 -13.50 -6.75 -17.74
CA LYS A 60 -13.35 -6.18 -16.38
C LYS A 60 -13.87 -7.13 -15.28
N ASP A 61 -15.06 -7.69 -15.49
CA ASP A 61 -15.74 -8.56 -14.52
C ASP A 61 -14.99 -9.87 -14.24
N ARG A 62 -14.13 -10.31 -15.16
CA ARG A 62 -13.28 -11.51 -14.99
C ARG A 62 -11.94 -11.21 -14.33
N LEU A 63 -11.65 -9.94 -14.05
CA LEU A 63 -10.36 -9.49 -13.57
C LEU A 63 -10.45 -8.85 -12.19
N VAL A 64 -11.36 -7.89 -11.98
CA VAL A 64 -11.41 -7.09 -10.74
C VAL A 64 -11.78 -7.94 -9.51
N GLY A 65 -12.66 -8.93 -9.68
CA GLY A 65 -13.00 -9.91 -8.64
C GLY A 65 -12.09 -11.15 -8.63
N ASN A 66 -11.18 -11.31 -9.57
CA ASN A 66 -10.38 -12.54 -9.65
C ASN A 66 -9.27 -12.54 -8.60
N GLY A 67 -9.34 -13.47 -7.65
CA GLY A 67 -8.32 -13.62 -6.60
C GLY A 67 -6.88 -13.89 -7.12
N ASP A 68 -6.73 -14.41 -8.34
CA ASP A 68 -5.41 -14.75 -8.93
C ASP A 68 -4.49 -13.54 -9.07
N ILE A 69 -5.04 -12.38 -9.40
CA ILE A 69 -4.23 -11.17 -9.56
C ILE A 69 -3.52 -10.80 -8.25
N TRP A 70 -4.09 -11.17 -7.10
CA TRP A 70 -3.58 -10.85 -5.76
C TRP A 70 -2.58 -11.90 -5.25
N LEU A 71 -2.66 -13.13 -5.73
CA LEU A 71 -1.70 -14.18 -5.41
C LEU A 71 -0.35 -13.96 -6.12
N CYS A 72 -0.38 -13.34 -7.30
CA CYS A 72 0.83 -12.96 -8.03
C CYS A 72 1.79 -12.11 -7.18
N HIS A 73 3.05 -12.52 -7.08
CA HIS A 73 4.11 -11.78 -6.38
C HIS A 73 4.68 -10.60 -7.19
N ASN A 74 4.36 -10.53 -8.49
CA ASN A 74 4.95 -9.58 -9.43
C ASN A 74 6.49 -9.65 -9.44
N CYS A 75 7.00 -10.89 -9.51
CA CYS A 75 8.44 -11.18 -9.59
C CYS A 75 9.04 -10.88 -10.95
N GLY A 76 8.26 -10.89 -12.03
CA GLY A 76 8.76 -10.57 -13.37
C GLY A 76 9.30 -11.74 -14.17
N ASP A 77 9.42 -12.95 -13.63
CA ASP A 77 9.87 -14.15 -14.38
C ASP A 77 9.06 -14.34 -15.67
N CYS A 78 7.73 -14.23 -15.55
CA CYS A 78 6.81 -14.30 -16.69
C CYS A 78 6.95 -13.13 -17.68
N THR A 79 7.45 -11.97 -17.24
CA THR A 79 7.74 -10.82 -18.10
C THR A 79 9.02 -11.08 -18.89
N ALA A 80 10.10 -11.50 -18.23
CA ALA A 80 11.39 -11.80 -18.84
C ALA A 80 11.29 -12.94 -19.87
N LEU A 81 10.55 -13.99 -19.55
CA LEU A 81 10.39 -15.17 -20.41
C LEU A 81 9.33 -14.99 -21.51
N CYS A 82 8.65 -13.85 -21.60
CA CYS A 82 7.59 -13.65 -22.58
C CYS A 82 8.17 -13.47 -24.00
N PRO A 83 7.93 -14.38 -24.96
CA PRO A 83 8.53 -14.29 -26.30
C PRO A 83 7.99 -13.14 -27.16
N ARG A 84 6.91 -12.49 -26.71
CA ARG A 84 6.27 -11.34 -27.37
C ARG A 84 6.49 -10.01 -26.64
N GLY A 85 7.19 -10.02 -25.50
CA GLY A 85 7.34 -8.84 -24.66
C GLY A 85 5.99 -8.26 -24.22
N ALA A 86 5.02 -9.12 -23.89
CA ALA A 86 3.66 -8.74 -23.46
C ALA A 86 3.55 -8.48 -21.93
N LYS A 87 4.68 -8.50 -21.24
CA LYS A 87 4.87 -8.16 -19.82
C LYS A 87 3.71 -8.57 -18.88
N PRO A 88 3.48 -9.89 -18.67
CA PRO A 88 2.35 -10.36 -17.88
C PRO A 88 2.38 -9.91 -16.41
N GLY A 89 3.57 -9.82 -15.80
CA GLY A 89 3.70 -9.34 -14.43
C GLY A 89 3.19 -7.91 -14.26
N ASP A 90 3.61 -7.02 -15.17
CA ASP A 90 3.19 -5.63 -15.24
C ASP A 90 1.68 -5.50 -15.48
N THR A 91 1.13 -6.31 -16.38
CA THR A 91 -0.32 -6.34 -16.64
C THR A 91 -1.11 -6.73 -15.38
N LEU A 92 -0.70 -7.74 -14.62
CA LEU A 92 -1.32 -8.09 -13.33
C LEU A 92 -1.12 -7.00 -12.27
N GLY A 93 0.01 -6.30 -12.30
CA GLY A 93 0.24 -5.09 -11.50
C GLY A 93 -0.78 -3.98 -11.79
N ALA A 94 -1.01 -3.69 -13.06
CA ALA A 94 -1.97 -2.70 -13.54
C ALA A 94 -3.41 -3.07 -13.16
N ILE A 95 -3.81 -4.34 -13.33
CA ILE A 95 -5.14 -4.82 -12.94
C ILE A 95 -5.38 -4.67 -11.43
N ARG A 96 -4.37 -4.97 -10.59
CA ARG A 96 -4.47 -4.71 -9.15
C ARG A 96 -4.60 -3.23 -8.83
N ALA A 97 -3.82 -2.37 -9.50
CA ALA A 97 -3.89 -0.93 -9.29
C ALA A 97 -5.28 -0.37 -9.65
N TYR A 98 -5.89 -0.91 -10.72
CA TYR A 98 -7.27 -0.61 -11.09
C TYR A 98 -8.25 -1.12 -10.04
N ALA A 99 -8.13 -2.37 -9.60
CA ALA A 99 -8.99 -2.97 -8.59
C ALA A 99 -8.98 -2.18 -7.27
N VAL A 100 -7.80 -1.73 -6.80
CA VAL A 100 -7.69 -0.82 -5.64
C VAL A 100 -8.55 0.43 -5.83
N THR A 101 -8.50 1.03 -7.02
CA THR A 101 -9.26 2.25 -7.34
C THR A 101 -10.76 1.99 -7.45
N GLU A 102 -11.17 0.80 -7.89
CA GLU A 102 -12.57 0.39 -7.97
C GLU A 102 -13.20 0.20 -6.57
N TYR A 103 -12.47 -0.44 -5.66
CA TYR A 103 -12.95 -0.74 -4.31
C TYR A 103 -12.77 0.40 -3.30
N ALA A 104 -11.85 1.34 -3.55
CA ALA A 104 -11.68 2.51 -2.69
C ALA A 104 -12.73 3.59 -2.97
N ALA A 105 -13.17 4.28 -1.92
CA ALA A 105 -14.12 5.38 -2.01
C ALA A 105 -13.60 6.59 -1.23
N PRO A 106 -13.75 7.84 -1.73
CA PRO A 106 -14.41 8.23 -2.97
C PRO A 106 -13.54 7.98 -4.22
N LYS A 107 -14.17 7.58 -5.34
CA LYS A 107 -13.47 7.31 -6.61
C LYS A 107 -12.71 8.53 -7.16
N ALA A 108 -13.22 9.75 -6.92
CA ALA A 108 -12.56 10.98 -7.33
C ALA A 108 -11.15 11.11 -6.71
N LEU A 109 -11.03 10.80 -5.41
CA LEU A 109 -9.73 10.84 -4.75
C LEU A 109 -8.81 9.72 -5.24
N GLY A 110 -9.35 8.52 -5.48
CA GLY A 110 -8.58 7.44 -6.10
C GLY A 110 -8.00 7.84 -7.45
N LYS A 111 -8.78 8.53 -8.29
CA LYS A 111 -8.30 9.09 -9.56
C LYS A 111 -7.19 10.13 -9.34
N MET A 112 -7.36 11.05 -8.39
CA MET A 112 -6.31 12.05 -8.08
C MET A 112 -5.00 11.41 -7.62
N VAL A 113 -5.06 10.37 -6.78
CA VAL A 113 -3.86 9.65 -6.30
C VAL A 113 -3.13 8.93 -7.45
N ASN A 114 -3.84 8.57 -8.52
CA ASN A 114 -3.25 7.97 -9.72
C ASN A 114 -2.83 9.00 -10.78
N ASP A 115 -3.09 10.30 -10.57
CA ASP A 115 -2.80 11.37 -11.52
C ASP A 115 -1.49 12.08 -11.14
N PRO A 116 -0.44 12.05 -11.99
CA PRO A 116 0.83 12.71 -11.72
C PRO A 116 0.70 14.22 -11.53
N ASP A 117 -0.24 14.87 -12.22
CA ASP A 117 -0.41 16.32 -12.16
C ASP A 117 -0.99 16.77 -10.81
N LYS A 118 -1.55 15.83 -10.04
CA LYS A 118 -2.11 16.09 -8.71
C LYS A 118 -1.14 15.82 -7.58
N PHE A 119 0.09 15.36 -7.86
CA PHE A 119 1.08 15.03 -6.83
C PHE A 119 1.30 16.17 -5.83
N LEU A 120 1.65 17.37 -6.33
CA LEU A 120 1.93 18.52 -5.47
C LEU A 120 0.69 18.98 -4.70
N VAL A 121 -0.49 18.90 -5.32
CA VAL A 121 -1.74 19.26 -4.66
C VAL A 121 -2.01 18.31 -3.49
N LEU A 122 -1.90 17.00 -3.71
CA LEU A 122 -2.08 15.98 -2.66
C LEU A 122 -1.07 16.16 -1.53
N LEU A 123 0.20 16.44 -1.87
CA LEU A 123 1.25 16.68 -0.88
C LEU A 123 0.95 17.91 0.00
N LEU A 124 0.38 18.97 -0.57
CA LEU A 124 0.14 20.23 0.13
C LEU A 124 -1.20 20.29 0.88
N ILE A 125 -2.19 19.46 0.54
CA ILE A 125 -3.49 19.40 1.24
C ILE A 125 -3.31 19.33 2.77
N PRO A 126 -2.46 18.43 3.32
CA PRO A 126 -2.31 18.32 4.77
C PRO A 126 -1.65 19.55 5.37
N ALA A 127 -0.68 20.15 4.69
CA ALA A 127 -0.03 21.37 5.14
C ALA A 127 -1.07 22.50 5.32
N VAL A 128 -1.98 22.64 4.36
CA VAL A 128 -3.10 23.59 4.44
C VAL A 128 -4.05 23.24 5.58
N ILE A 129 -4.42 21.97 5.75
CA ILE A 129 -5.32 21.53 6.84
C ILE A 129 -4.73 21.86 8.21
N PHE A 130 -3.48 21.48 8.45
CA PHE A 130 -2.78 21.73 9.73
C PHE A 130 -2.68 23.22 10.05
N LEU A 131 -2.28 24.04 9.06
CA LEU A 131 -2.10 25.47 9.26
C LEU A 131 -3.44 26.20 9.37
N ALA A 132 -4.38 25.95 8.47
CA ALA A 132 -5.68 26.63 8.47
C ALA A 132 -6.46 26.32 9.75
N LEU A 133 -6.54 25.04 10.15
CA LEU A 133 -7.24 24.66 11.37
C LEU A 133 -6.54 25.24 12.60
N GLY A 134 -5.21 25.15 12.68
CA GLY A 134 -4.45 25.72 13.79
C GLY A 134 -4.61 27.24 13.93
N ILE A 135 -4.62 27.98 12.81
CA ILE A 135 -4.85 29.44 12.80
C ILE A 135 -6.29 29.76 13.20
N VAL A 136 -7.28 29.06 12.66
CA VAL A 136 -8.70 29.25 13.02
C VAL A 136 -8.91 29.02 14.52
N LEU A 137 -8.42 27.91 15.06
CA LEU A 137 -8.52 27.62 16.50
C LEU A 137 -7.86 28.71 17.35
N LYS A 138 -6.70 29.22 16.91
CA LYS A 138 -6.01 30.32 17.58
C LYS A 138 -6.83 31.61 17.60
N ILE A 139 -7.55 31.94 16.53
CA ILE A 139 -8.48 33.08 16.48
C ILE A 139 -9.58 32.95 17.54
N PHE A 140 -10.05 31.73 17.81
CA PHE A 140 -11.03 31.43 18.85
C PHE A 140 -10.41 31.24 20.26
N GLY A 141 -9.16 31.64 20.46
CA GLY A 141 -8.47 31.58 21.77
C GLY A 141 -7.86 30.22 22.12
N VAL A 142 -7.89 29.24 21.22
CA VAL A 142 -7.28 27.92 21.41
C VAL A 142 -5.84 27.93 20.87
N ASN A 143 -4.86 28.08 21.76
CA ASN A 143 -3.43 28.21 21.40
C ASN A 143 -2.74 26.85 21.10
N TRP A 144 -3.29 26.04 20.20
CA TRP A 144 -2.70 24.76 19.81
C TRP A 144 -1.65 24.84 18.69
N LEU A 145 -1.51 26.01 18.07
CA LEU A 145 -0.47 26.31 17.08
C LEU A 145 0.38 27.49 17.55
N ASN A 146 1.69 27.26 17.72
CA ASN A 146 2.62 28.29 18.19
C ASN A 146 3.94 28.29 17.40
N PHE A 147 4.10 29.25 16.49
CA PHE A 147 5.31 29.42 15.68
C PHE A 147 6.57 29.86 16.43
N SER A 148 6.46 30.26 17.70
CA SER A 148 7.60 30.61 18.56
C SER A 148 7.55 29.81 19.87
N PRO A 149 7.77 28.48 19.81
CA PRO A 149 7.80 27.64 21.00
C PRO A 149 9.05 27.94 21.83
N GLY A 150 8.85 28.44 23.06
CA GLY A 150 9.94 28.67 24.02
C GLY A 150 10.25 27.48 24.93
N GLY A 151 11.41 27.53 25.57
CA GLY A 151 11.84 26.58 26.60
C GLY A 151 13.28 26.12 26.42
N GLU A 152 13.82 25.49 27.47
CA GLU A 152 15.18 24.94 27.48
C GLU A 152 15.32 23.68 26.62
N GLU A 153 14.23 22.93 26.45
CA GLU A 153 14.17 21.75 25.59
C GLU A 153 13.28 21.95 24.36
N ILE A 154 13.69 21.36 23.24
CA ILE A 154 12.91 21.31 22.00
C ILE A 154 11.82 20.24 22.15
N VAL A 155 10.57 20.69 22.28
CA VAL A 155 9.39 19.84 22.45
C VAL A 155 8.41 20.15 21.32
N HIS A 156 8.26 19.21 20.38
CA HIS A 156 7.41 19.40 19.20
C HIS A 156 5.93 19.67 19.52
N GLY A 157 5.42 19.12 20.63
CA GLY A 157 4.08 19.38 21.15
C GLY A 157 3.82 20.85 21.54
N LYS A 158 4.87 21.66 21.72
CA LYS A 158 4.74 23.12 21.93
C LYS A 158 4.58 23.90 20.63
N PHE A 159 4.91 23.30 19.48
CA PHE A 159 4.78 23.91 18.15
C PHE A 159 3.42 23.59 17.54
N PHE A 160 3.15 22.30 17.31
CA PHE A 160 1.81 21.76 17.05
C PHE A 160 1.41 20.94 18.27
N SER A 161 0.37 21.36 18.98
CA SER A 161 -0.16 20.59 20.11
C SER A 161 -0.58 19.19 19.66
N THR A 162 -0.33 18.19 20.50
CA THR A 162 -0.80 16.82 20.28
C THR A 162 -2.31 16.79 19.99
N TRP A 163 -3.10 17.61 20.69
CA TRP A 163 -4.55 17.70 20.47
C TRP A 163 -4.92 18.18 19.05
N LEU A 164 -4.16 19.11 18.48
CA LEU A 164 -4.36 19.56 17.10
C LEU A 164 -4.00 18.45 16.11
N VAL A 165 -2.91 17.72 16.38
CA VAL A 165 -2.54 16.56 15.57
C VAL A 165 -3.61 15.47 15.63
N ASP A 166 -4.11 15.15 16.81
CA ASP A 166 -5.14 14.12 17.02
C ASP A 166 -6.46 14.49 16.34
N LEU A 167 -6.87 15.75 16.46
CA LEU A 167 -8.09 16.26 15.84
C LEU A 167 -8.08 16.07 14.31
N ILE A 168 -6.90 16.03 13.70
CA ILE A 168 -6.74 15.79 12.26
C ILE A 168 -6.52 14.30 11.97
N MET A 169 -5.58 13.66 12.67
CA MET A 169 -5.09 12.32 12.35
C MET A 169 -6.03 11.21 12.81
N VAL A 170 -6.73 11.35 13.94
CA VAL A 170 -7.67 10.33 14.43
C VAL A 170 -8.88 10.19 13.51
N PRO A 171 -9.61 11.28 13.15
CA PRO A 171 -10.70 11.17 12.17
C PRO A 171 -10.22 10.65 10.81
N THR A 172 -9.04 11.08 10.35
CA THR A 172 -8.43 10.58 9.11
C THR A 172 -8.20 9.06 9.18
N SER A 173 -7.68 8.56 10.31
CA SER A 173 -7.43 7.13 10.51
C SER A 173 -8.73 6.33 10.57
N LEU A 174 -9.76 6.82 11.26
CA LEU A 174 -11.08 6.20 11.31
C LEU A 174 -11.73 6.14 9.91
N TRP A 175 -11.59 7.22 9.15
CA TRP A 175 -12.07 7.29 7.77
C TRP A 175 -11.36 6.29 6.86
N VAL A 176 -10.04 6.15 6.97
CA VAL A 176 -9.25 5.12 6.25
C VAL A 176 -9.72 3.71 6.59
N VAL A 177 -9.95 3.41 7.88
CA VAL A 177 -10.49 2.12 8.33
C VAL A 177 -11.87 1.87 7.74
N ALA A 178 -12.75 2.87 7.73
CA ALA A 178 -14.08 2.75 7.14
C ALA A 178 -14.01 2.46 5.62
N ILE A 179 -13.11 3.13 4.89
CA ILE A 179 -12.90 2.86 3.45
C ILE A 179 -12.46 1.42 3.24
N PHE A 180 -11.49 0.93 4.00
CA PHE A 180 -11.06 -0.47 3.89
C PHE A 180 -12.18 -1.44 4.25
N ALA A 181 -12.94 -1.20 5.32
CA ALA A 181 -14.04 -2.09 5.70
C ALA A 181 -15.09 -2.20 4.58
N LEU A 182 -15.50 -1.07 3.99
CA LEU A 182 -16.47 -1.04 2.89
C LEU A 182 -15.89 -1.62 1.59
N GLY A 183 -14.62 -1.32 1.28
CA GLY A 183 -13.91 -1.83 0.11
C GLY A 183 -13.71 -3.34 0.17
N LEU A 184 -13.27 -3.86 1.33
CA LEU A 184 -13.06 -5.29 1.55
C LEU A 184 -14.36 -6.08 1.54
N ARG A 185 -15.46 -5.52 2.05
CA ARG A 185 -16.77 -6.18 1.97
C ARG A 185 -17.19 -6.42 0.52
N ARG A 186 -17.03 -5.41 -0.34
CA ARG A 186 -17.33 -5.52 -1.78
C ARG A 186 -16.35 -6.47 -2.47
N PHE A 187 -15.06 -6.29 -2.23
CA PHE A 187 -14.00 -7.13 -2.79
C PHE A 187 -14.18 -8.61 -2.47
N LEU A 188 -14.48 -8.95 -1.21
CA LEU A 188 -14.70 -10.32 -0.78
C LEU A 188 -15.97 -10.92 -1.42
N GLY A 189 -17.03 -10.11 -1.57
CA GLY A 189 -18.25 -10.49 -2.28
C GLY A 189 -17.98 -10.81 -3.75
N ASP A 190 -17.34 -9.89 -4.48
CA ASP A 190 -17.03 -10.04 -5.91
C ASP A 190 -16.09 -11.22 -6.16
N MET A 191 -15.12 -11.46 -5.25
CA MET A 191 -14.23 -12.61 -5.33
C MET A 191 -14.95 -13.93 -5.07
N HIS A 192 -15.92 -13.94 -4.16
CA HIS A 192 -16.74 -15.11 -3.90
C HIS A 192 -17.67 -15.42 -5.07
N GLU A 193 -18.32 -14.41 -5.64
CA GLU A 193 -19.16 -14.55 -6.82
C GLU A 193 -18.35 -15.03 -8.04
N ASN A 194 -17.15 -14.47 -8.26
CA ASN A 194 -16.25 -14.96 -9.31
C ASN A 194 -15.85 -16.42 -9.07
N ALA A 195 -15.57 -16.80 -7.81
CA ALA A 195 -15.23 -18.18 -7.46
C ALA A 195 -16.39 -19.16 -7.74
N LEU A 196 -17.63 -18.78 -7.44
CA LEU A 196 -18.82 -19.57 -7.76
C LEU A 196 -18.99 -19.71 -9.29
N ARG A 197 -18.88 -18.60 -10.03
CA ARG A 197 -18.99 -18.59 -11.50
C ARG A 197 -17.93 -19.46 -12.19
N GLU A 198 -16.72 -19.51 -11.65
CA GLU A 198 -15.63 -20.33 -12.18
C GLU A 198 -15.65 -21.79 -11.67
N GLY A 199 -16.58 -22.15 -10.78
CA GLY A 199 -16.63 -23.46 -10.13
C GLY A 199 -15.40 -23.73 -9.25
N LYS A 200 -14.87 -22.70 -8.58
CA LYS A 200 -13.79 -22.79 -7.59
C LYS A 200 -14.30 -23.16 -6.20
N THR A 201 -15.59 -22.99 -5.93
CA THR A 201 -16.23 -23.37 -4.68
C THR A 201 -17.71 -23.71 -4.92
N ASP A 202 -18.26 -24.59 -4.10
CA ASP A 202 -19.69 -24.94 -4.10
C ASP A 202 -20.44 -24.29 -2.92
N LYS A 203 -19.73 -23.54 -2.06
CA LYS A 203 -20.33 -22.84 -0.93
C LYS A 203 -20.99 -21.57 -1.43
N GLU A 204 -22.33 -21.49 -1.41
CA GLU A 204 -23.07 -20.30 -1.87
C GLU A 204 -22.88 -19.06 -1.00
N LYS A 205 -22.49 -19.25 0.26
CA LYS A 205 -22.26 -18.17 1.22
C LYS A 205 -20.94 -18.38 1.95
N ILE A 206 -20.30 -17.26 2.28
CA ILE A 206 -19.08 -17.25 3.08
C ILE A 206 -19.44 -17.48 4.55
N ASP A 207 -18.92 -18.56 5.12
CA ASP A 207 -18.91 -18.76 6.56
C ASP A 207 -17.87 -17.83 7.20
N ALA A 208 -18.34 -16.88 8.00
CA ALA A 208 -17.48 -15.87 8.62
C ALA A 208 -16.47 -16.47 9.62
N VAL A 209 -16.87 -17.50 10.38
CA VAL A 209 -16.01 -18.12 11.39
C VAL A 209 -14.90 -18.91 10.72
N GLU A 210 -15.23 -19.70 9.70
CA GLU A 210 -14.23 -20.43 8.91
C GLU A 210 -13.30 -19.47 8.15
N PHE A 211 -13.81 -18.39 7.58
CA PHE A 211 -13.00 -17.39 6.91
C PHE A 211 -12.03 -16.70 7.88
N LEU A 212 -12.47 -16.35 9.09
CA LEU A 212 -11.60 -15.79 10.12
C LEU A 212 -10.51 -16.78 10.56
N LYS A 213 -10.83 -18.08 10.67
CA LYS A 213 -9.82 -19.13 10.91
C LYS A 213 -8.81 -19.19 9.76
N ALA A 214 -9.25 -19.12 8.51
CA ALA A 214 -8.36 -19.09 7.35
C ALA A 214 -7.44 -17.86 7.36
N LEU A 215 -7.99 -16.68 7.68
CA LEU A 215 -7.21 -15.46 7.85
C LEU A 215 -6.09 -15.63 8.88
N TRP A 216 -6.40 -16.21 10.04
CA TRP A 216 -5.40 -16.48 11.09
C TRP A 216 -4.29 -17.44 10.62
N ARG A 217 -4.63 -18.50 9.88
CA ARG A 217 -3.66 -19.48 9.36
C ARG A 217 -2.70 -18.89 8.33
N VAL A 218 -3.12 -17.86 7.60
CA VAL A 218 -2.30 -17.23 6.55
C VAL A 218 -1.30 -16.22 7.12
N LEU A 219 -1.54 -15.66 8.31
CA LEU A 219 -0.66 -14.65 8.93
C LEU A 219 0.81 -15.10 9.05
N PRO A 220 1.14 -16.32 9.53
CA PRO A 220 2.53 -16.78 9.59
C PRO A 220 3.19 -16.86 8.21
N THR A 221 2.44 -17.20 7.16
CA THR A 221 2.92 -17.25 5.78
C THR A 221 3.23 -15.85 5.26
N ILE A 222 2.38 -14.87 5.56
CA ILE A 222 2.60 -13.46 5.23
C ILE A 222 3.84 -12.96 5.97
N LEU A 223 3.93 -13.15 7.29
CA LEU A 223 5.07 -12.65 8.07
C LEU A 223 6.39 -13.25 7.60
N LYS A 224 6.46 -14.57 7.44
CA LYS A 224 7.71 -15.26 7.05
C LYS A 224 8.12 -15.01 5.59
N HIS A 225 7.24 -14.47 4.73
CA HIS A 225 7.52 -14.15 3.32
C HIS A 225 8.18 -15.29 2.50
N LYS A 226 7.98 -16.56 2.89
CA LYS A 226 8.70 -17.72 2.34
C LYS A 226 8.57 -17.90 0.82
N LYS A 227 7.42 -17.50 0.26
CA LYS A 227 7.13 -17.65 -1.18
C LYS A 227 7.74 -16.56 -2.06
N PHE A 228 8.23 -15.47 -1.46
CA PHE A 228 8.81 -14.37 -2.25
C PHE A 228 10.18 -14.74 -2.83
N SER A 229 10.96 -15.56 -2.10
CA SER A 229 12.25 -16.08 -2.56
C SER A 229 12.14 -17.24 -3.57
N GLU A 230 10.94 -17.76 -3.81
CA GLU A 230 10.71 -18.84 -4.79
C GLU A 230 10.74 -18.32 -6.25
N CYS A 231 10.80 -16.99 -6.45
CA CYS A 231 10.84 -16.37 -7.77
C CYS A 231 12.26 -15.86 -8.10
N GLY A 232 12.72 -16.04 -9.33
CA GLY A 232 14.14 -15.92 -9.70
C GLY A 232 14.62 -14.51 -10.05
N GLU A 233 13.91 -13.80 -10.92
CA GLU A 233 14.38 -12.54 -11.55
C GLU A 233 14.49 -11.34 -10.61
N ASN A 234 13.84 -11.38 -9.45
CA ASN A 234 13.77 -10.24 -8.51
C ASN A 234 14.13 -10.64 -7.07
N GLN A 235 15.02 -11.63 -6.88
CA GLN A 235 15.46 -12.02 -5.53
C GLN A 235 16.13 -10.86 -4.76
N GLU A 236 16.89 -10.00 -5.45
CA GLU A 236 17.54 -8.83 -4.80
C GLU A 236 16.52 -7.87 -4.17
N ARG A 237 15.36 -7.70 -4.82
CA ARG A 237 14.25 -6.88 -4.32
C ARG A 237 13.59 -7.45 -3.06
N ALA A 238 13.78 -8.73 -2.76
CA ALA A 238 13.21 -9.35 -1.56
C ALA A 238 13.73 -8.67 -0.31
N THR A 239 15.04 -8.42 -0.24
CA THR A 239 15.68 -7.81 0.92
C THR A 239 15.19 -6.38 1.13
N SER A 240 15.23 -5.54 0.10
CA SER A 240 14.80 -4.14 0.19
C SER A 240 13.31 -4.03 0.58
N HIS A 241 12.45 -4.90 0.02
CA HIS A 241 11.05 -4.97 0.38
C HIS A 241 10.83 -5.43 1.83
N LEU A 242 11.54 -6.45 2.30
CA LEU A 242 11.44 -6.95 3.67
C LEU A 242 11.91 -5.92 4.69
N MET A 243 12.99 -5.17 4.38
CA MET A 243 13.44 -4.07 5.22
C MET A 243 12.32 -3.05 5.42
N VAL A 244 11.68 -2.58 4.34
CA VAL A 244 10.57 -1.64 4.42
C VAL A 244 9.38 -2.23 5.17
N PHE A 245 9.01 -3.49 4.87
CA PHE A 245 7.89 -4.18 5.52
C PHE A 245 8.05 -4.29 7.04
N TYR A 246 9.19 -4.80 7.51
CA TYR A 246 9.45 -4.92 8.95
C TYR A 246 9.65 -3.57 9.62
N SER A 247 10.15 -2.57 8.90
CA SER A 247 10.24 -1.20 9.41
C SER A 247 8.86 -0.62 9.68
N PHE A 248 7.89 -0.82 8.79
CA PHE A 248 6.50 -0.40 9.04
C PHE A 248 5.89 -1.09 10.26
N ILE A 249 6.12 -2.40 10.43
CA ILE A 249 5.67 -3.13 11.62
C ILE A 249 6.31 -2.57 12.88
N GLY A 250 7.64 -2.39 12.90
CA GLY A 250 8.38 -1.86 14.03
C GLY A 250 7.92 -0.46 14.41
N LEU A 251 7.80 0.45 13.44
CA LEU A 251 7.31 1.82 13.65
C LEU A 251 5.85 1.86 14.10
N PHE A 252 4.99 0.96 13.60
CA PHE A 252 3.61 0.85 14.08
C PHE A 252 3.55 0.40 15.54
N ILE A 253 4.35 -0.61 15.93
CA ILE A 253 4.45 -1.06 17.33
C ILE A 253 4.94 0.07 18.23
N VAL A 254 6.02 0.77 17.83
CA VAL A 254 6.56 1.92 18.56
C VAL A 254 5.50 3.00 18.76
N THR A 255 4.79 3.35 17.68
CA THR A 255 3.71 4.35 17.72
C THR A 255 2.59 3.92 18.66
N GLY A 256 2.18 2.65 18.61
CA GLY A 256 1.17 2.10 19.51
C GLY A 256 1.58 2.15 20.99
N ILE A 257 2.84 1.78 21.29
CA ILE A 257 3.37 1.84 22.66
C ILE A 257 3.42 3.28 23.18
N PHE A 258 3.92 4.23 22.39
CA PHE A 258 3.97 5.63 22.83
C PHE A 258 2.60 6.30 22.88
N CYS A 259 1.66 5.89 22.03
CA CYS A 259 0.26 6.29 22.14
C CYS A 259 -0.33 5.80 23.49
N PHE A 260 -0.12 4.53 23.84
CA PHE A 260 -0.55 4.01 25.15
C PHE A 260 0.17 4.69 26.32
N ALA A 261 1.47 4.96 26.21
CA ALA A 261 2.22 5.67 27.23
C ALA A 261 1.68 7.09 27.43
N LEU A 262 1.35 7.80 26.35
CA LEU A 262 0.84 9.17 26.39
C LEU A 262 -0.58 9.24 26.96
N TYR A 263 -1.53 8.48 26.42
CA TYR A 263 -2.94 8.58 26.85
C TYR A 263 -3.29 7.67 28.01
N GLY A 264 -2.72 6.46 28.06
CA GLY A 264 -3.00 5.49 29.11
C GLY A 264 -2.22 5.76 30.39
N LEU A 265 -0.93 6.07 30.26
CA LEU A 265 -0.02 6.27 31.42
C LEU A 265 0.30 7.74 31.70
N GLN A 266 -0.15 8.67 30.85
CA GLN A 266 0.14 10.11 30.98
C GLN A 266 1.65 10.43 30.97
N ILE A 267 2.47 9.58 30.34
CA ILE A 267 3.91 9.79 30.19
C ILE A 267 4.16 10.56 28.90
N HIS A 268 4.49 11.84 29.08
CA HIS A 268 4.72 12.77 27.98
C HIS A 268 6.17 12.73 27.50
N GLY A 269 6.38 12.88 26.20
CA GLY A 269 7.71 13.05 25.63
C GLY A 269 8.31 14.43 25.95
N PRO A 270 9.61 14.65 25.66
CA PRO A 270 10.51 13.77 24.92
C PRO A 270 10.99 12.55 25.73
N TYR A 271 10.96 11.37 25.12
CA TYR A 271 11.41 10.15 25.79
C TYR A 271 12.94 10.02 25.80
N SER A 272 13.47 9.40 26.87
CA SER A 272 14.90 9.10 27.02
C SER A 272 15.44 8.28 25.85
N GLN A 273 16.68 8.57 25.42
CA GLN A 273 17.36 7.80 24.36
C GLN A 273 17.78 6.40 24.82
N TRP A 274 17.77 6.13 26.13
CA TRP A 274 17.98 4.80 26.70
C TRP A 274 16.72 3.93 26.70
N ASN A 275 15.58 4.48 26.28
CA ASN A 275 14.35 3.71 26.20
C ASN A 275 14.47 2.65 25.09
N PRO A 276 14.28 1.35 25.37
CA PRO A 276 14.40 0.29 24.36
C PRO A 276 13.40 0.44 23.20
N VAL A 277 12.24 1.07 23.44
CA VAL A 277 11.26 1.38 22.39
C VAL A 277 11.83 2.43 21.41
N LYS A 278 12.66 3.37 21.89
CA LYS A 278 13.38 4.33 21.03
C LYS A 278 14.44 3.63 20.19
N TRP A 279 15.10 2.60 20.70
CA TRP A 279 16.05 1.81 19.89
C TRP A 279 15.34 1.09 18.75
N LEU A 280 14.19 0.46 19.05
CA LEU A 280 13.35 -0.13 18.01
C LEU A 280 12.90 0.91 16.98
N ALA A 281 12.54 2.11 17.43
CA ALA A 281 12.17 3.23 16.54
C ALA A 281 13.32 3.59 15.60
N ASN A 282 14.53 3.76 16.14
CA ASN A 282 15.70 4.20 15.39
C ASN A 282 16.17 3.10 14.41
N VAL A 283 16.21 1.84 14.84
CA VAL A 283 16.54 0.70 13.96
C VAL A 283 15.52 0.60 12.83
N SER A 284 14.22 0.70 13.13
CA SER A 284 13.16 0.64 12.13
C SER A 284 13.20 1.86 11.19
N GLY A 285 13.49 3.06 11.70
CA GLY A 285 13.61 4.27 10.89
C GLY A 285 14.81 4.22 9.93
N ILE A 286 15.97 3.75 10.40
CA ILE A 286 17.16 3.54 9.57
C ILE A 286 16.88 2.47 8.50
N ALA A 287 16.30 1.34 8.89
CA ALA A 287 15.94 0.28 7.96
C ALA A 287 14.90 0.74 6.92
N LEU A 288 13.96 1.62 7.29
CA LEU A 288 13.00 2.21 6.35
C LEU A 288 13.70 3.06 5.29
N VAL A 289 14.64 3.92 5.72
CA VAL A 289 15.39 4.80 4.80
C VAL A 289 16.29 3.98 3.88
N ILE A 290 17.08 3.05 4.42
CA ILE A 290 17.98 2.21 3.61
C ILE A 290 17.17 1.33 2.66
N GLY A 291 16.12 0.65 3.16
CA GLY A 291 15.27 -0.20 2.33
C GLY A 291 14.60 0.58 1.20
N SER A 292 14.08 1.78 1.49
CA SER A 292 13.49 2.65 0.46
C SER A 292 14.52 3.12 -0.56
N PHE A 293 15.76 3.42 -0.14
CA PHE A 293 16.84 3.81 -1.03
C PHE A 293 17.25 2.66 -1.97
N LEU A 294 17.37 1.45 -1.43
CA LEU A 294 17.64 0.25 -2.23
C LEU A 294 16.52 0.00 -3.24
N MET A 295 15.25 0.11 -2.84
CA MET A 295 14.12 -0.03 -3.77
C MET A 295 14.14 1.02 -4.89
N ILE A 296 14.59 2.25 -4.62
CA ILE A 296 14.78 3.28 -5.65
C ILE A 296 15.90 2.89 -6.60
N LYS A 297 17.05 2.46 -6.08
CA LYS A 297 18.21 2.02 -6.88
C LYS A 297 17.85 0.85 -7.79
N GLU A 298 17.21 -0.19 -7.24
CA GLU A 298 16.75 -1.38 -7.97
C GLU A 298 15.77 -1.00 -9.08
N ARG A 299 14.84 -0.08 -8.79
CA ARG A 299 13.86 0.41 -9.75
C ARG A 299 14.49 1.19 -10.91
N LEU A 300 15.52 2.00 -10.64
CA LEU A 300 16.27 2.70 -11.69
C LEU A 300 17.13 1.75 -12.53
N ALA A 301 17.56 0.62 -11.96
CA ALA A 301 18.38 -0.38 -12.65
C ALA A 301 17.56 -1.35 -13.51
N ASN A 302 16.32 -1.70 -13.10
CA ASN A 302 15.49 -2.66 -13.81
C ASN A 302 14.88 -2.07 -15.09
N LYS A 303 15.31 -2.57 -16.26
CA LYS A 303 14.81 -2.14 -17.58
C LYS A 303 13.70 -3.03 -18.15
N GLU A 304 13.51 -4.23 -17.59
CA GLU A 304 12.56 -5.22 -18.08
C GLU A 304 11.13 -4.91 -17.62
N GLN A 305 10.97 -4.48 -16.37
CA GLN A 305 9.68 -4.08 -15.82
C GLN A 305 9.34 -2.62 -16.17
N THR A 306 8.06 -2.36 -16.35
CA THR A 306 7.56 -0.98 -16.53
C THR A 306 7.49 -0.29 -15.17
N THR A 307 7.87 0.98 -15.12
CA THR A 307 7.67 1.81 -13.93
C THR A 307 6.62 2.86 -14.25
N VAL A 308 5.66 3.04 -13.34
CA VAL A 308 4.57 4.00 -13.49
C VAL A 308 4.57 5.00 -12.34
N TYR A 309 3.89 6.13 -12.53
CA TYR A 309 3.80 7.20 -11.52
C TYR A 309 3.47 6.68 -10.12
N LYS A 310 2.50 5.77 -9.99
CA LYS A 310 2.06 5.20 -8.71
C LYS A 310 3.17 4.48 -7.94
N ASP A 311 4.16 3.93 -8.64
CA ASP A 311 5.32 3.29 -8.03
C ASP A 311 6.25 4.32 -7.37
N TRP A 312 6.45 5.45 -8.05
CA TRP A 312 7.27 6.56 -7.57
C TRP A 312 6.56 7.33 -6.47
N TYR A 313 5.26 7.57 -6.60
CA TYR A 313 4.43 8.23 -5.58
C TYR A 313 4.65 7.62 -4.20
N LEU A 314 4.44 6.30 -4.06
CA LEU A 314 4.59 5.64 -2.77
C LEU A 314 6.05 5.68 -2.28
N LEU A 315 7.03 5.44 -3.16
CA LEU A 315 8.44 5.47 -2.75
C LEU A 315 8.88 6.86 -2.24
N ILE A 316 8.42 7.94 -2.88
CA ILE A 316 8.70 9.32 -2.44
C ILE A 316 8.08 9.57 -1.08
N ILE A 317 6.81 9.18 -0.86
CA ILE A 317 6.15 9.36 0.43
C ILE A 317 6.84 8.55 1.53
N VAL A 318 7.15 7.27 1.29
CA VAL A 318 7.81 6.42 2.29
C VAL A 318 9.22 6.91 2.64
N MET A 319 10.01 7.28 1.62
CA MET A 319 11.31 7.90 1.84
C MET A 319 11.19 9.22 2.60
N GLY A 320 10.20 10.05 2.23
CA GLY A 320 9.89 11.31 2.89
C GLY A 320 9.56 11.12 4.36
N VAL A 321 8.70 10.17 4.72
CA VAL A 321 8.38 9.81 6.11
C VAL A 321 9.64 9.39 6.87
N GLY A 322 10.44 8.46 6.31
CA GLY A 322 11.65 7.97 6.96
C GLY A 322 12.70 9.06 7.20
N LEU A 323 13.04 9.82 6.15
CA LEU A 323 14.04 10.89 6.24
C LEU A 323 13.60 12.02 7.16
N SER A 324 12.37 12.52 6.98
CA SER A 324 11.86 13.61 7.82
C SER A 324 11.77 13.21 9.29
N GLY A 325 11.41 11.96 9.60
CA GLY A 325 11.36 11.45 10.98
C GLY A 325 12.75 11.39 11.62
N MET A 326 13.72 10.77 10.93
CA MET A 326 15.09 10.66 11.42
C MET A 326 15.77 12.04 11.56
N LEU A 327 15.57 12.94 10.59
CA LEU A 327 16.12 14.29 10.64
C LEU A 327 15.46 15.14 11.73
N THR A 328 14.16 14.96 11.99
CA THR A 328 13.47 15.64 13.10
C THR A 328 14.12 15.27 14.43
N GLU A 329 14.43 14.00 14.64
CA GLU A 329 15.13 13.53 15.83
C GLU A 329 16.57 14.06 15.91
N ALA A 330 17.35 13.91 14.83
CA ALA A 330 18.76 14.32 14.81
C ALA A 330 18.91 15.82 15.10
N THR A 331 18.09 16.65 14.48
CA THR A 331 18.12 18.11 14.67
C THR A 331 17.62 18.53 16.04
N ARG A 332 16.68 17.78 16.64
CA ARG A 332 16.26 17.97 18.04
C ARG A 332 17.42 17.73 19.00
N LEU A 333 18.14 16.61 18.81
CA LEU A 333 19.29 16.23 19.65
C LEU A 333 20.47 17.19 19.44
N ALA A 334 20.61 17.77 18.26
CA ALA A 334 21.63 18.78 17.95
C ALA A 334 21.29 20.20 18.46
N GLY A 335 20.14 20.40 19.11
CA GLY A 335 19.73 21.73 19.61
C GLY A 335 19.28 22.71 18.50
N ALA A 336 19.11 22.26 17.26
CA ALA A 336 18.72 23.09 16.13
C ALA A 336 17.19 23.31 16.10
N ALA A 337 16.68 24.13 17.03
CA ALA A 337 15.24 24.28 17.29
C ALA A 337 14.41 24.60 16.03
N GLY A 338 14.73 25.69 15.31
CA GLY A 338 13.96 26.11 14.14
C GLY A 338 13.91 25.06 13.02
N LEU A 339 15.03 24.38 12.79
CA LEU A 339 15.11 23.29 11.81
C LEU A 339 14.31 22.07 12.26
N SER A 340 14.39 21.70 13.54
CA SER A 340 13.66 20.56 14.10
C SER A 340 12.14 20.75 14.04
N TYR A 341 11.63 21.95 14.36
CA TYR A 341 10.20 22.25 14.21
C TYR A 341 9.74 22.23 12.75
N THR A 342 10.55 22.77 11.84
CA THR A 342 10.25 22.74 10.40
C THR A 342 10.18 21.31 9.87
N LEU A 343 11.18 20.49 10.19
CA LEU A 343 11.22 19.07 9.80
C LEU A 343 10.07 18.27 10.41
N TYR A 344 9.69 18.56 11.66
CA TYR A 344 8.54 17.93 12.28
C TYR A 344 7.23 18.25 11.53
N PHE A 345 7.02 19.50 11.10
CA PHE A 345 5.86 19.84 10.28
C PHE A 345 5.88 19.10 8.92
N ILE A 346 7.02 19.08 8.24
CA ILE A 346 7.21 18.31 7.01
C ILE A 346 6.91 16.82 7.24
N HIS A 347 7.35 16.27 8.38
CA HIS A 347 7.06 14.90 8.77
C HIS A 347 5.56 14.64 8.94
N LEU A 348 4.83 15.53 9.65
CA LEU A 348 3.37 15.43 9.79
C LEU A 348 2.66 15.43 8.42
N VAL A 349 3.12 16.26 7.48
CA VAL A 349 2.59 16.29 6.12
C VAL A 349 2.79 14.95 5.41
N PHE A 350 4.00 14.38 5.46
CA PHE A 350 4.27 13.07 4.84
C PHE A 350 3.50 11.93 5.50
N VAL A 351 3.41 11.92 6.84
CA VAL A 351 2.66 10.91 7.59
C VAL A 351 1.17 10.98 7.26
N PHE A 352 0.58 12.18 7.20
CA PHE A 352 -0.80 12.33 6.75
C PHE A 352 -0.99 11.78 5.34
N ASN A 353 -0.12 12.15 4.39
CA ASN A 353 -0.20 11.67 3.00
C ASN A 353 -0.15 10.14 2.93
N LEU A 354 0.73 9.52 3.72
CA LEU A 354 0.85 8.06 3.80
C LEU A 354 -0.46 7.40 4.24
N PHE A 355 -1.07 7.90 5.32
CA PHE A 355 -2.29 7.29 5.88
C PHE A 355 -3.54 7.64 5.09
N ALA A 356 -3.81 8.92 4.83
CA ALA A 356 -5.02 9.38 4.15
C ALA A 356 -5.15 8.76 2.75
N PHE A 357 -4.03 8.59 2.05
CA PHE A 357 -4.02 8.05 0.69
C PHE A 357 -3.68 6.55 0.63
N LEU A 358 -3.49 5.89 1.79
CA LEU A 358 -3.21 4.45 1.89
C LEU A 358 -4.22 3.62 1.09
N PRO A 359 -5.56 3.79 1.23
CA PRO A 359 -6.55 2.97 0.55
C PRO A 359 -6.53 3.06 -0.98
N PHE A 360 -5.94 4.13 -1.51
CA PHE A 360 -5.89 4.42 -2.94
C PHE A 360 -4.52 4.10 -3.55
N SER A 361 -3.50 3.95 -2.70
CA SER A 361 -2.11 3.74 -3.09
C SER A 361 -1.77 2.27 -3.37
N LYS A 362 -0.54 2.02 -3.82
CA LYS A 362 -0.01 0.66 -3.96
C LYS A 362 0.12 -0.06 -2.61
N LEU A 363 0.19 0.67 -1.48
CA LEU A 363 0.32 0.06 -0.14
C LEU A 363 -0.95 -0.69 0.29
N ALA A 364 -2.12 -0.35 -0.28
CA ALA A 364 -3.37 -1.07 -0.08
C ALA A 364 -3.26 -2.57 -0.44
N HIS A 365 -2.28 -2.95 -1.27
CA HIS A 365 -2.05 -4.36 -1.60
C HIS A 365 -1.84 -5.23 -0.36
N LEU A 366 -1.25 -4.71 0.73
CA LEU A 366 -1.07 -5.47 1.96
C LEU A 366 -2.41 -5.97 2.49
N VAL A 367 -3.44 -5.13 2.45
CA VAL A 367 -4.78 -5.43 2.96
C VAL A 367 -5.52 -6.36 2.01
N TYR A 368 -5.65 -5.98 0.73
CA TYR A 368 -6.39 -6.76 -0.27
C TYR A 368 -5.75 -8.13 -0.54
N ARG A 369 -4.42 -8.21 -0.60
CA ARG A 369 -3.71 -9.49 -0.76
C ARG A 369 -3.93 -10.40 0.44
N THR A 370 -3.89 -9.87 1.65
CA THR A 370 -4.14 -10.67 2.87
C THR A 370 -5.52 -11.30 2.83
N VAL A 371 -6.55 -10.53 2.46
CA VAL A 371 -7.92 -11.05 2.30
C VAL A 371 -8.02 -12.06 1.16
N ALA A 372 -7.36 -11.82 0.02
CA ALA A 372 -7.34 -12.77 -1.10
C ALA A 372 -6.65 -14.10 -0.75
N MET A 373 -5.54 -14.05 0.00
CA MET A 373 -4.85 -15.25 0.47
C MET A 373 -5.70 -16.02 1.50
N ALA A 374 -6.35 -15.32 2.42
CA ALA A 374 -7.28 -15.90 3.37
C ALA A 374 -8.47 -16.58 2.66
N TYR A 375 -8.98 -15.95 1.60
CA TYR A 375 -10.06 -16.53 0.80
C TYR A 375 -9.60 -17.76 0.01
N ALA A 376 -8.39 -17.74 -0.55
CA ALA A 376 -7.82 -18.91 -1.24
C ALA A 376 -7.65 -20.11 -0.30
N GLU A 377 -7.17 -19.86 0.93
CA GLU A 377 -7.08 -20.87 2.00
C GLU A 377 -8.48 -21.37 2.41
N TYR A 378 -9.45 -20.47 2.56
CA TYR A 378 -10.84 -20.80 2.91
C TYR A 378 -11.52 -21.67 1.83
N GLY A 379 -11.34 -21.32 0.56
CA GLY A 379 -11.95 -22.00 -0.58
C GLY A 379 -11.32 -23.36 -0.90
N ASN A 380 -10.34 -23.83 -0.12
CA ASN A 380 -9.55 -25.04 -0.41
C ASN A 380 -8.99 -25.06 -1.84
N ARG A 381 -8.53 -23.89 -2.30
CA ARG A 381 -7.88 -23.81 -3.59
C ARG A 381 -6.53 -24.51 -3.53
N LYS A 382 -6.51 -25.79 -3.91
CA LYS A 382 -5.29 -26.55 -4.19
C LYS A 382 -4.80 -26.24 -5.60
#